data_AF-A0A136NBQ7-F1
#
_entry.id   AF-A0A136NBQ7-F1
#
_cell.length_a   1.000
_cell.length_b   1.000
_cell.length_c   1.000
_cell.angle_alpha   90.00
_cell.angle_beta   90.00
_cell.angle_gamma   90.00
#
_symmetry.space_group_name_H-M   'P 1'
#
loop_
_entity.id
_entity.type
_entity.pdbx_description
1 polymer ?
#
loop_
_entity_poly.entity_id
_entity_poly.type
_entity_poly.pdbx_seq_one_letter_code
_entity_poly.pdbx_strand_id
1 'polypeptide(L)'
;MDQLSLFKQLEDSQTPHLSGLAKVYYSITEVAAMFQVNASMLRFWEKEFPTFLGNIKKNKKGDRYYNIENINNLKIIFHLVKEKKNDIGRSKRIFER
;
A
#
# COMPACT_ATOMS: atom_id res chain seq x y z
N MET A 1 -23.87 -7.28 -34.03
CA MET A 1 -23.02 -7.24 -32.83
C MET A 1 -22.95 -5.79 -32.39
N ASP A 2 -23.71 -5.42 -31.37
CA ASP A 2 -23.79 -4.03 -30.94
C ASP A 2 -22.64 -3.66 -30.01
N GLN A 3 -22.14 -2.43 -30.11
CA GLN A 3 -21.00 -1.97 -29.31
C GLN A 3 -21.24 -2.09 -27.79
N LEU A 4 -22.49 -2.07 -27.34
CA LEU A 4 -22.89 -2.32 -25.94
C LEU A 4 -22.60 -3.76 -25.45
N SER A 5 -22.62 -4.75 -26.36
CA SER A 5 -22.26 -6.13 -26.03
C SER A 5 -20.75 -6.34 -25.88
N LEU A 6 -19.94 -5.48 -26.50
CA LEU A 6 -18.48 -5.50 -26.37
C LEU A 6 -18.03 -4.89 -25.03
N PHE A 7 -18.71 -3.86 -24.55
CA PHE A 7 -18.42 -3.26 -23.24
C PHE A 7 -18.78 -4.19 -22.07
N LYS A 8 -19.88 -4.94 -22.18
CA LYS A 8 -20.27 -5.92 -21.16
C LYS A 8 -19.32 -7.11 -21.05
N GLN A 9 -18.62 -7.46 -22.13
CA GLN A 9 -17.67 -8.58 -22.15
C GLN A 9 -16.29 -8.21 -21.58
N LEU A 10 -15.99 -6.91 -21.40
CA LEU A 10 -14.75 -6.43 -20.79
C LEU A 10 -14.87 -6.17 -19.28
N GLU A 11 -16.09 -6.17 -18.74
CA GLU A 11 -16.37 -5.89 -17.33
C GLU A 11 -16.13 -7.13 -16.44
N ASP A 12 -16.27 -8.34 -17.01
CA ASP A 12 -16.09 -9.61 -16.29
C ASP A 12 -14.62 -10.04 -16.12
N SER A 13 -13.67 -9.29 -16.65
CA SER A 13 -12.32 -9.82 -16.90
C SER A 13 -11.24 -9.54 -15.87
N GLN A 14 -11.40 -8.76 -14.79
CA GLN A 14 -10.41 -8.73 -13.69
C GLN A 14 -10.96 -8.13 -12.37
N THR A 15 -11.74 -8.87 -11.59
CA THR A 15 -11.53 -8.89 -10.12
C THR A 15 -11.66 -10.33 -9.62
N PRO A 16 -10.65 -10.89 -8.94
CA PRO A 16 -10.80 -12.21 -8.35
C PRO A 16 -11.72 -12.09 -7.13
N HIS A 17 -12.91 -12.69 -7.22
CA HIS A 17 -13.67 -13.10 -6.04
C HIS A 17 -12.82 -14.14 -5.29
N LEU A 18 -12.01 -13.67 -4.34
CA LEU A 18 -11.15 -14.52 -3.50
C LEU A 18 -12.03 -15.28 -2.51
N SER A 19 -12.62 -16.38 -2.98
CA SER A 19 -13.20 -17.44 -2.17
C SER A 19 -12.10 -18.12 -1.35
N GLY A 20 -12.05 -17.79 -0.05
CA GLY A 20 -11.50 -18.65 1.02
C GLY A 20 -9.98 -18.83 1.14
N LEU A 21 -9.17 -18.36 0.19
CA LEU A 21 -7.70 -18.46 0.25
C LEU A 21 -7.09 -17.14 0.70
N ALA A 22 -6.58 -17.10 1.93
CA ALA A 22 -5.83 -15.95 2.43
C ALA A 22 -4.59 -15.73 1.55
N LYS A 23 -4.56 -14.61 0.84
CA LYS A 23 -3.43 -14.24 -0.02
C LYS A 23 -2.18 -14.07 0.84
N VAL A 24 -1.13 -14.84 0.55
CA VAL A 24 0.12 -14.81 1.35
C VAL A 24 1.00 -13.61 0.97
N TYR A 25 0.88 -13.12 -0.27
CA TYR A 25 1.69 -12.03 -0.81
C TYR A 25 0.85 -10.97 -1.52
N TYR A 26 1.15 -9.71 -1.23
CA TYR A 26 0.48 -8.54 -1.77
C TYR A 26 1.46 -7.71 -2.60
N SER A 27 0.98 -7.14 -3.69
CA SER A 27 1.76 -6.21 -4.51
C SER A 27 1.81 -4.81 -3.86
N ILE A 28 2.79 -3.99 -4.26
CA ILE A 28 2.89 -2.60 -3.79
C ILE A 28 1.61 -1.79 -4.04
N THR A 29 0.90 -2.05 -5.14
CA THR A 29 -0.34 -1.35 -5.48
C THR A 29 -1.48 -1.75 -4.54
N GLU A 30 -1.60 -3.03 -4.21
CA GLU A 30 -2.60 -3.52 -3.25
C GLU A 30 -2.32 -2.95 -1.86
N VAL A 31 -1.06 -2.96 -1.42
CA VAL A 31 -0.65 -2.37 -0.15
C VAL A 31 -0.91 -0.86 -0.13
N ALA A 32 -0.59 -0.16 -1.21
CA ALA A 32 -0.87 1.27 -1.36
C ALA A 32 -2.36 1.57 -1.19
N ALA A 33 -3.23 0.76 -1.82
CA ALA A 33 -4.68 0.88 -1.68
C ALA A 33 -5.15 0.60 -0.24
N MET A 34 -4.60 -0.43 0.43
CA MET A 34 -4.94 -0.77 1.82
C MET A 34 -4.66 0.38 2.81
N PHE A 35 -3.56 1.12 2.60
CA PHE A 35 -3.18 2.24 3.45
C PHE A 35 -3.68 3.60 2.94
N GLN A 36 -4.36 3.64 1.79
CA GLN A 36 -4.77 4.86 1.07
C GLN A 36 -3.59 5.84 0.88
N VAL A 37 -2.42 5.29 0.51
CA VAL A 37 -1.21 6.07 0.22
C VAL A 37 -0.74 5.80 -1.20
N ASN A 38 0.11 6.68 -1.71
CA ASN A 38 0.74 6.46 -3.02
C ASN A 38 1.82 5.37 -2.93
N ALA A 39 1.98 4.56 -3.98
CA ALA A 39 3.05 3.57 -4.07
C ALA A 39 4.45 4.19 -3.88
N SER A 40 4.66 5.43 -4.32
CA SER A 40 5.90 6.18 -4.08
C SER A 40 6.19 6.40 -2.59
N MET A 41 5.16 6.59 -1.76
CA MET A 41 5.32 6.71 -0.30
C MET A 41 5.79 5.40 0.31
N LEU A 42 5.26 4.26 -0.14
CA LEU A 42 5.72 2.96 0.30
C LEU A 42 7.19 2.72 -0.06
N ARG A 43 7.60 3.06 -1.30
CA ARG A 43 9.02 2.99 -1.72
C ARG A 43 9.93 3.88 -0.88
N PHE A 44 9.42 5.05 -0.47
CA PHE A 44 10.15 5.94 0.41
C PHE A 44 10.33 5.30 1.80
N TRP A 45 9.27 4.77 2.40
CA TRP A 45 9.36 4.09 3.69
C TRP A 45 10.28 2.86 3.67
N GLU A 46 10.32 2.11 2.57
CA GLU A 46 11.29 1.01 2.42
C GLU A 46 12.74 1.46 2.56
N LYS A 47 13.06 2.64 2.03
CA LYS A 47 14.40 3.20 2.10
C LYS A 47 14.71 3.77 3.49
N GLU A 48 13.74 4.42 4.11
CA GLU A 48 13.90 5.05 5.43
C GLU A 48 13.88 4.05 6.58
N PHE A 49 13.16 2.92 6.43
CA PHE A 49 12.98 1.89 7.45
C PHE A 49 13.51 0.52 7.00
N PRO A 50 14.80 0.40 6.63
CA PRO A 50 15.36 -0.86 6.15
C PRO A 50 15.32 -1.96 7.22
N THR A 51 15.32 -1.60 8.52
CA THR A 51 15.19 -2.57 9.62
C THR A 51 13.82 -3.24 9.66
N PHE A 52 12.75 -2.53 9.27
CA PHE A 52 11.37 -3.04 9.30
C PHE A 52 10.90 -3.61 7.95
N LEU A 53 11.48 -3.15 6.85
CA LEU A 53 11.04 -3.44 5.47
C LEU A 53 12.15 -4.03 4.58
N GLY A 54 13.36 -4.25 5.09
CA GLY A 54 14.50 -4.77 4.33
C GLY A 54 14.32 -6.21 3.85
N ASN A 55 13.37 -6.94 4.41
CA ASN A 55 13.01 -8.32 4.07
C ASN A 55 11.99 -8.43 2.91
N ILE A 56 11.59 -7.32 2.28
CA ILE A 56 10.66 -7.35 1.14
C ILE A 56 11.27 -8.15 -0.01
N LYS A 57 10.56 -9.20 -0.42
CA LYS A 57 10.98 -10.05 -1.53
C LYS A 57 10.76 -9.31 -2.85
N LYS A 58 11.82 -9.21 -3.64
CA LYS A 58 11.79 -8.70 -5.01
C LYS A 58 11.79 -9.88 -5.99
N ASN A 59 10.94 -9.84 -7.01
CA ASN A 59 11.03 -10.82 -8.10
C ASN A 59 12.17 -10.46 -9.06
N LYS A 60 12.43 -11.33 -10.05
CA LYS A 60 13.46 -11.11 -11.10
C LYS A 60 13.21 -9.85 -11.95
N LYS A 61 11.97 -9.34 -11.99
CA LYS A 61 11.58 -8.11 -12.72
C LYS A 61 11.68 -6.84 -11.87
N GLY A 62 11.95 -6.96 -10.56
CA GLY A 62 12.01 -5.84 -9.62
C GLY A 62 10.69 -5.48 -8.94
N ASP A 63 9.61 -6.25 -9.16
CA ASP A 63 8.35 -6.07 -8.44
C ASP A 63 8.49 -6.54 -6.99
N ARG A 64 7.79 -5.83 -6.11
CA ARG A 64 7.85 -6.01 -4.66
C ARG A 64 6.63 -6.77 -4.17
N TYR A 65 6.88 -7.76 -3.33
CA TYR A 65 5.85 -8.56 -2.67
C TYR A 65 5.96 -8.40 -1.17
N TYR A 66 4.86 -7.99 -0.56
CA TYR A 66 4.72 -7.83 0.88
C TYR A 66 3.99 -9.05 1.43
N ASN A 67 4.56 -9.69 2.44
CA ASN A 67 3.84 -10.69 3.22
C ASN A 67 3.01 -9.98 4.31
N ILE A 68 2.26 -10.77 5.07
CA ILE A 68 1.45 -10.27 6.18
C ILE A 68 2.30 -9.56 7.25
N GLU A 69 3.50 -10.07 7.52
CA GLU A 69 4.45 -9.46 8.47
C GLU A 69 4.87 -8.04 8.04
N ASN A 70 5.20 -7.85 6.78
CA ASN A 70 5.55 -6.55 6.21
C ASN A 70 4.37 -5.58 6.31
N ILE A 71 3.14 -6.07 6.11
CA ILE A 71 1.93 -5.25 6.29
C ILE A 71 1.77 -4.84 7.75
N ASN A 72 2.04 -5.72 8.71
CA ASN A 72 1.99 -5.38 10.13
C ASN A 72 3.05 -4.34 10.50
N ASN A 73 4.27 -4.48 9.99
CA ASN A 73 5.33 -3.47 10.16
C ASN A 73 4.92 -2.13 9.54
N LEU A 74 4.31 -2.15 8.35
CA LEU A 74 3.78 -0.95 7.70
C LEU A 74 2.67 -0.28 8.51
N LYS A 75 1.80 -1.04 9.20
CA LYS A 75 0.79 -0.46 10.10
C LYS A 75 1.43 0.33 11.23
N ILE A 76 2.51 -0.20 11.82
CA ILE A 76 3.26 0.48 12.89
C ILE A 76 3.87 1.77 12.35
N ILE A 77 4.58 1.70 11.21
CA ILE A 77 5.18 2.88 10.56
C ILE A 77 4.10 3.91 10.21
N PHE A 78 2.98 3.48 9.63
CA PHE A 78 1.87 4.35 9.25
C PHE A 78 1.32 5.09 10.47
N HIS A 79 1.11 4.39 11.58
CA HIS A 79 0.65 4.98 12.83
C HIS A 79 1.64 6.03 13.34
N LEU A 80 2.93 5.69 13.41
CA LEU A 80 3.99 6.62 13.84
C LEU A 80 4.07 7.88 12.96
N VAL A 81 3.97 7.72 11.64
CA VAL A 81 4.01 8.84 10.69
C VAL A 81 2.75 9.70 10.81
N LYS A 82 1.57 9.11 11.01
CA LYS A 82 0.31 9.82 11.22
C LYS A 82 0.31 10.61 12.53
N GLU A 83 0.75 10.01 13.62
CA GLU A 83 0.87 10.68 14.92
C GLU A 83 1.84 11.86 14.86
N LYS A 84 3.02 11.66 14.24
CA LYS A 84 4.01 12.74 14.08
C LYS A 84 3.53 13.88 13.18
N LYS A 85 2.72 13.58 12.15
CA LYS A 85 2.08 14.62 11.31
C LYS A 85 1.05 15.46 12.09
N ASN A 86 0.33 14.86 13.03
CA ASN A 86 -0.57 15.62 13.90
C ASN A 86 0.20 16.58 14.82
N ASP A 87 1.43 16.21 15.22
CA ASP A 87 2.27 17.06 16.06
C ASP A 87 2.89 18.25 15.30
N ILE A 88 3.23 18.06 14.02
CA ILE A 88 3.63 19.16 13.12
C ILE A 88 2.46 20.12 12.86
N GLY A 89 1.24 19.59 12.70
CA GLY A 89 0.03 20.42 12.60
C GLY A 89 -0.28 21.20 13.88
N ARG A 90 0.05 20.64 15.05
CA ARG A 90 -0.12 21.30 16.36
C ARG A 90 0.92 22.40 16.57
N SER A 91 2.17 22.15 16.18
CA SER A 91 3.29 23.10 16.33
C SER A 91 3.20 24.33 15.43
N LYS A 92 2.32 24.34 14.41
CA LYS A 92 2.03 25.56 13.63
C LYS A 92 1.06 26.53 14.30
N ARG A 93 0.29 26.12 15.31
CA ARG A 93 -0.66 27.02 16.00
C ARG A 93 -0.09 27.73 17.24
N ILE A 94 1.15 27.43 17.62
CA ILE A 94 1.77 27.98 18.84
C ILE A 94 2.67 29.19 18.52
N PHE A 95 2.95 29.46 17.24
CA PHE A 95 3.85 30.55 16.81
C PHE A 95 3.15 31.76 16.16
N GLU A 96 1.81 31.86 16.25
CA GLU A 96 1.03 33.02 15.80
C GLU A 96 0.26 33.67 16.97
N ARG A 97 0.96 33.98 18.07
CA ARG A 97 0.41 34.85 19.10
C ARG A 97 1.44 35.87 19.58
#